data_AF-A0A1H0SS94-F1
#
_entry.id   AF-A0A1H0SS94-F1
#
_cell.length_a   1.000
_cell.length_b   1.000
_cell.length_c   1.000
_cell.angle_alpha   90.00
_cell.angle_beta   90.00
_cell.angle_gamma   90.00
#
_symmetry.space_group_name_H-M   'P 1'
#
loop_
_entity.id
_entity.type
_entity.pdbx_description
1 polymer ?
#
loop_
_entity_poly.entity_id
_entity_poly.type
_entity_poly.pdbx_seq_one_letter_code
_entity_poly.pdbx_strand_id
1 'polypeptide(L)'
;MANILLTRVDNRLIHGQVGVTWVNHLGANLILVANDEVSKDTIQQSLMEMVVPDCIATRFFSIEKTINVIEKASPKQKIFLVCKTPQDALRLVEGGVKITEINIGNMHFSEGKEQISSTVSLDEDDKKTLRKLHELGVKIEQRRVPDERVEVDLLKHI
;
A
#
# COMPACT_ATOMS: atom_id res chain seq x y z
N MET A 1 -18.37 -6.92 -3.87
CA MET A 1 -17.40 -5.82 -3.64
C MET A 1 -16.23 -6.42 -2.92
N ALA A 2 -15.00 -6.09 -3.34
CA ALA A 2 -13.80 -6.56 -2.67
C ALA A 2 -13.77 -6.09 -1.21
N ASN A 3 -13.35 -6.95 -0.29
CA ASN A 3 -13.18 -6.58 1.12
C ASN A 3 -11.72 -6.19 1.38
N ILE A 4 -11.38 -4.95 0.99
CA ILE A 4 -10.07 -4.34 1.22
C ILE A 4 -10.08 -3.76 2.64
N LEU A 5 -9.27 -4.32 3.53
CA LEU A 5 -9.18 -3.87 4.92
C LEU A 5 -8.29 -2.65 5.07
N LEU A 6 -7.21 -2.57 4.28
CA LEU A 6 -6.30 -1.44 4.24
C LEU A 6 -5.53 -1.44 2.92
N THR A 7 -5.27 -0.26 2.39
CA THR A 7 -4.26 -0.05 1.35
C THR A 7 -3.04 0.62 1.98
N ARG A 8 -1.85 0.05 1.79
CA ARG A 8 -0.59 0.61 2.29
C ARG A 8 0.34 0.97 1.13
N VAL A 9 0.95 2.15 1.22
CA VAL A 9 2.06 2.58 0.37
C VAL A 9 3.37 2.40 1.13
N ASP A 10 4.25 1.55 0.61
CA ASP A 10 5.57 1.29 1.18
C ASP A 10 6.54 0.97 0.04
N ASN A 11 7.60 1.76 -0.15
CA ASN A 11 8.56 1.55 -1.24
C ASN A 11 9.24 0.17 -1.19
N ARG A 12 9.22 -0.52 -0.04
CA ARG A 12 9.78 -1.86 0.15
C ARG A 12 8.75 -2.96 0.00
N LEU A 13 7.48 -2.63 -0.28
CA LEU A 13 6.37 -3.57 -0.42
C LEU A 13 6.24 -4.49 0.82
N ILE A 14 6.35 -5.80 0.65
CA ILE A 14 6.42 -6.74 1.78
C ILE A 14 7.87 -6.84 2.23
N HIS A 15 8.13 -6.44 3.48
CA HIS A 15 9.46 -6.53 4.09
C HIS A 15 9.37 -6.68 5.62
N GLY A 16 10.41 -7.32 6.18
CA GLY A 16 10.55 -7.51 7.62
C GLY A 16 9.29 -8.09 8.27
N GLN A 17 9.04 -7.67 9.51
CA GLN A 17 7.83 -8.05 10.24
C GLN A 17 6.66 -7.06 10.04
N VAL A 18 6.87 -5.95 9.31
CA VAL A 18 5.85 -4.88 9.19
C VAL A 18 4.61 -5.39 8.47
N GLY A 19 4.79 -6.14 7.37
CA GLY A 19 3.66 -6.77 6.68
C GLY A 19 2.87 -7.71 7.60
N VAL A 20 3.58 -8.51 8.40
CA VAL A 20 2.98 -9.47 9.36
C VAL A 20 2.23 -8.75 10.47
N THR A 21 2.79 -7.68 11.04
CA THR A 21 2.12 -6.88 12.09
C THR A 21 0.80 -6.30 11.57
N TRP A 22 0.79 -5.72 10.37
CA TRP A 22 -0.44 -5.18 9.76
C TRP A 22 -1.45 -6.27 9.47
N VAL A 23 -1.03 -7.40 8.89
CA VAL A 23 -1.91 -8.54 8.60
C VAL A 23 -2.60 -9.04 9.87
N ASN A 24 -1.84 -9.22 10.96
CA ASN A 24 -2.37 -9.69 12.24
C ASN A 24 -3.34 -8.67 12.85
N HIS A 25 -3.00 -7.38 12.84
CA HIS A 25 -3.85 -6.33 13.37
C HIS A 25 -5.18 -6.21 12.62
N LEU A 26 -5.13 -6.28 11.28
CA LEU A 26 -6.31 -6.20 10.42
C LEU A 26 -7.13 -7.51 10.43
N GLY A 27 -6.52 -8.63 10.80
CA GLY A 27 -7.09 -9.97 10.58
C GLY A 27 -7.23 -10.29 9.08
N ALA A 28 -6.30 -9.78 8.26
CA ALA A 28 -6.22 -10.07 6.85
C ALA A 28 -5.84 -11.54 6.61
N ASN A 29 -6.31 -12.13 5.51
CA ASN A 29 -5.93 -13.49 5.10
C ASN A 29 -5.34 -13.54 3.69
N LEU A 30 -5.22 -12.38 3.05
CA LEU A 30 -4.61 -12.20 1.74
C LEU A 30 -3.82 -10.89 1.72
N ILE A 31 -2.53 -10.96 1.40
CA ILE A 31 -1.74 -9.80 0.99
C ILE A 31 -1.76 -9.74 -0.54
N LEU A 32 -2.20 -8.62 -1.10
CA LEU A 32 -2.12 -8.36 -2.53
C LEU A 32 -1.09 -7.26 -2.77
N VAL A 33 0.03 -7.62 -3.39
CA VAL A 33 1.03 -6.67 -3.86
C VAL A 33 0.65 -6.23 -5.27
N ALA A 34 0.27 -4.96 -5.41
CA ALA A 34 -0.06 -4.34 -6.68
C ALA A 34 1.15 -3.54 -7.17
N ASN A 35 1.96 -4.15 -8.04
CA ASN A 35 3.15 -3.53 -8.61
C ASN A 35 3.55 -4.19 -9.94
N ASP A 36 3.73 -3.37 -10.99
CA ASP A 36 3.97 -3.84 -12.35
C ASP A 36 5.30 -4.61 -12.48
N GLU A 37 6.36 -4.18 -11.78
CA GLU A 37 7.68 -4.82 -11.81
C GLU A 37 7.65 -6.16 -11.06
N VAL A 38 7.23 -6.14 -9.79
CA VAL A 38 7.23 -7.35 -8.93
C VAL A 38 6.30 -8.41 -9.49
N SER A 39 5.21 -8.05 -10.16
CA SER A 39 4.31 -9.04 -10.79
C SER A 39 4.99 -9.93 -11.84
N LYS A 40 6.17 -9.54 -12.34
CA LYS A 40 6.96 -10.26 -13.35
C LYS A 40 8.28 -10.82 -12.82
N ASP A 41 8.66 -10.49 -11.58
CA ASP A 41 9.94 -10.88 -10.99
C ASP A 41 9.74 -11.99 -9.94
N THR A 42 9.89 -13.25 -10.36
CA THR A 42 9.70 -14.43 -9.51
C THR A 42 10.69 -14.50 -8.35
N ILE A 43 11.87 -13.90 -8.49
CA ILE A 43 12.88 -13.86 -7.42
C ILE A 43 12.40 -12.93 -6.32
N GLN A 44 11.97 -11.70 -6.67
CA GLN A 44 11.43 -10.76 -5.70
C GLN A 44 10.16 -11.29 -5.02
N GLN A 45 9.27 -11.95 -5.78
CA GLN A 45 8.10 -12.62 -5.22
C GLN A 45 8.48 -13.65 -4.16
N SER A 46 9.44 -14.53 -4.48
CA SER A 46 9.91 -15.58 -3.55
C SER A 46 10.53 -14.97 -2.29
N LEU A 47 11.32 -13.90 -2.43
CA LEU A 47 11.91 -13.18 -1.30
C LEU A 47 10.84 -12.57 -0.37
N MET A 48 9.78 -12.02 -0.93
CA MET A 48 8.66 -11.45 -0.18
C MET A 48 7.83 -12.55 0.51
N GLU A 49 7.59 -13.67 -0.15
CA GLU A 49 6.84 -14.80 0.42
C GLU A 49 7.56 -15.40 1.64
N MET A 50 8.90 -15.42 1.65
CA MET A 50 9.68 -15.95 2.78
C MET A 50 9.48 -15.19 4.11
N VAL A 51 8.93 -13.97 4.08
CA VAL A 51 8.62 -13.22 5.32
C VAL A 51 7.14 -13.26 5.72
N VAL A 52 6.29 -13.89 4.90
CA VAL A 52 4.85 -14.01 5.15
C VAL A 52 4.54 -15.38 5.77
N PRO A 53 3.75 -15.46 6.86
CA PRO A 53 3.34 -16.74 7.42
C PRO A 53 2.53 -17.58 6.44
N ASP A 54 2.74 -18.91 6.45
CA ASP A 54 2.09 -19.87 5.54
C ASP A 54 0.54 -19.82 5.55
N CYS A 55 -0.05 -19.36 6.66
CA CYS A 55 -1.50 -19.25 6.80
C CYS A 55 -2.10 -18.03 6.06
N ILE A 56 -1.26 -17.16 5.50
CA ILE A 56 -1.66 -15.94 4.78
C ILE A 56 -1.35 -16.11 3.31
N ALA A 57 -2.36 -15.98 2.45
CA ALA A 57 -2.13 -16.03 1.01
C ALA A 57 -1.43 -14.76 0.53
N THR A 58 -0.53 -14.89 -0.44
CA THR A 58 0.10 -13.74 -1.11
C THR A 58 -0.18 -13.77 -2.61
N ARG A 59 -0.45 -12.61 -3.22
CA ARG A 59 -0.60 -12.45 -4.67
C ARG A 59 0.18 -11.24 -5.14
N PHE A 60 0.79 -11.36 -6.32
CA PHE A 60 1.55 -10.29 -6.96
C PHE A 60 0.90 -10.00 -8.31
N PHE A 61 0.25 -8.85 -8.43
CA PHE A 61 -0.44 -8.43 -9.65
C PHE A 61 0.11 -7.11 -10.15
N SER A 62 0.05 -6.92 -11.47
CA SER A 62 0.19 -5.59 -12.05
C SER A 62 -0.97 -4.68 -11.59
N ILE A 63 -0.81 -3.38 -11.75
CA ILE A 63 -1.86 -2.40 -11.45
C ILE A 63 -3.09 -2.68 -12.31
N GLU A 64 -2.90 -2.90 -13.62
CA GLU A 64 -3.97 -3.22 -14.55
C GLU A 64 -4.67 -4.55 -14.20
N LYS A 65 -3.90 -5.59 -13.84
CA LYS A 65 -4.49 -6.87 -13.44
C LYS A 65 -5.34 -6.69 -12.18
N THR A 66 -4.85 -5.91 -11.22
CA THR A 66 -5.58 -5.60 -9.99
C THR A 66 -6.91 -4.93 -10.29
N ILE A 67 -6.91 -3.85 -11.09
CA ILE A 67 -8.12 -3.16 -11.54
C ILE A 67 -9.15 -4.14 -12.13
N ASN A 68 -8.69 -5.02 -13.03
CA ASN A 68 -9.57 -5.93 -13.78
C ASN A 68 -10.16 -7.09 -12.95
N VAL A 69 -9.57 -7.44 -11.81
CA VAL A 69 -9.95 -8.66 -11.07
C VAL A 69 -10.34 -8.44 -9.62
N ILE A 70 -9.98 -7.32 -9.00
CA ILE A 70 -10.16 -7.12 -7.56
C ILE A 70 -11.63 -7.22 -7.15
N GLU A 71 -12.55 -6.70 -7.96
CA GLU A 71 -14.00 -6.79 -7.69
C GLU A 71 -14.57 -8.22 -7.80
N LYS A 72 -13.80 -9.17 -8.36
CA LYS A 72 -14.14 -10.60 -8.42
C LYS A 72 -13.66 -11.37 -7.18
N ALA A 73 -13.02 -10.69 -6.23
CA ALA A 73 -12.56 -11.31 -4.99
C ALA A 73 -13.73 -11.96 -4.23
N SER A 74 -13.45 -13.13 -3.65
CA SER A 74 -14.41 -13.83 -2.79
C SER A 74 -14.70 -12.99 -1.55
N PRO A 75 -15.95 -12.93 -1.05
CA PRO A 75 -16.27 -12.25 0.21
C PRO A 75 -15.48 -12.76 1.43
N LYS A 76 -14.93 -13.98 1.35
CA LYS A 76 -14.06 -14.56 2.39
C LYS A 76 -12.65 -13.97 2.40
N GLN A 77 -12.21 -13.33 1.31
CA GLN A 77 -10.90 -12.71 1.21
C GLN A 77 -10.91 -11.37 1.93
N LYS A 78 -10.05 -11.24 2.94
CA LYS A 78 -9.80 -10.03 3.71
C LYS A 78 -8.46 -9.48 3.27
N ILE A 79 -8.50 -8.47 2.40
CA ILE A 79 -7.35 -8.07 1.58
C ILE A 79 -6.57 -6.95 2.26
N PHE A 80 -5.28 -7.17 2.45
CA PHE A 80 -4.30 -6.13 2.70
C PHE A 80 -3.60 -5.80 1.39
N LEU A 81 -3.92 -4.63 0.81
CA LEU A 81 -3.40 -4.19 -0.48
C LEU A 81 -2.12 -3.38 -0.25
N VAL A 82 -1.03 -3.71 -0.94
CA VAL A 82 0.26 -3.03 -0.80
C VAL A 82 0.72 -2.50 -2.16
N CYS A 83 0.98 -1.20 -2.23
CA CYS A 83 1.50 -0.50 -3.40
C CYS A 83 2.88 0.06 -3.11
N LYS A 84 3.72 0.21 -4.13
CA LYS A 84 5.08 0.74 -3.96
C LYS A 84 5.09 2.24 -3.74
N THR A 85 4.19 2.98 -4.42
CA THR A 85 4.16 4.44 -4.45
C THR A 85 2.73 4.98 -4.38
N PRO A 86 2.51 6.27 -4.02
CA PRO A 86 1.18 6.87 -4.08
C PRO A 86 0.63 6.94 -5.51
N GLN A 87 1.50 7.00 -6.54
CA GLN A 87 1.11 7.03 -7.95
C GLN A 87 0.47 5.70 -8.37
N ASP A 88 1.02 4.57 -7.91
CA ASP A 88 0.39 3.26 -8.10
C ASP A 88 -0.99 3.19 -7.44
N ALA A 89 -1.11 3.72 -6.22
CA ALA A 89 -2.40 3.79 -5.52
C ALA A 89 -3.41 4.69 -6.25
N LEU A 90 -2.98 5.83 -6.79
CA LEU A 90 -3.82 6.72 -7.60
C LEU A 90 -4.32 6.02 -8.86
N ARG A 91 -3.45 5.30 -9.58
CA ARG A 91 -3.85 4.51 -10.76
C ARG A 91 -4.93 3.48 -10.43
N LEU A 92 -4.87 2.86 -9.25
CA LEU A 92 -5.91 1.92 -8.79
C LEU A 92 -7.24 2.65 -8.54
N VAL A 93 -7.22 3.78 -7.84
CA VAL A 93 -8.42 4.59 -7.56
C VAL A 93 -9.06 5.09 -8.86
N GLU A 94 -8.27 5.65 -9.76
CA GLU A 94 -8.74 6.12 -11.08
C GLU A 94 -9.23 4.97 -11.96
N GLY A 95 -8.66 3.78 -11.80
CA GLY A 95 -9.14 2.54 -12.42
C GLY A 95 -10.43 1.98 -11.83
N GLY A 96 -11.01 2.62 -10.80
CA GLY A 96 -12.27 2.22 -10.18
C GLY A 96 -12.13 1.24 -9.02
N VAL A 97 -10.91 0.97 -8.52
CA VAL A 97 -10.71 0.20 -7.29
C VAL A 97 -11.20 1.03 -6.10
N LYS A 98 -12.13 0.49 -5.33
CA LYS A 98 -12.74 1.18 -4.19
C LYS A 98 -11.80 1.22 -2.98
N ILE A 99 -10.92 2.21 -2.95
CA ILE A 99 -10.02 2.49 -1.82
C ILE A 99 -10.55 3.71 -1.08
N THR A 100 -10.94 3.53 0.18
CA THR A 100 -11.46 4.62 1.04
C THR A 100 -10.38 5.20 1.96
N GLU A 101 -9.31 4.46 2.19
CA GLU A 101 -8.23 4.81 3.10
C GLU A 101 -6.89 4.26 2.60
N ILE A 102 -5.85 5.09 2.70
CA ILE A 102 -4.46 4.75 2.42
C ILE A 102 -3.60 5.06 3.63
N ASN A 103 -2.83 4.06 4.05
CA ASN A 103 -1.74 4.20 4.99
C ASN A 103 -0.41 4.44 4.26
N ILE A 104 0.25 5.56 4.51
CA ILE A 104 1.61 5.85 4.06
C ILE A 104 2.58 5.30 5.09
N GLY A 105 3.26 4.23 4.70
CA GLY A 105 4.11 3.45 5.56
C GLY A 105 5.58 3.79 5.47
N ASN A 106 6.07 3.90 4.24
CA ASN A 106 7.44 4.29 3.96
C ASN A 106 7.55 4.91 2.56
N MET A 107 8.16 6.09 2.51
CA MET A 107 8.63 6.74 1.31
C MET A 107 10.08 7.14 1.57
N HIS A 108 11.04 6.43 1.00
CA HIS A 108 12.47 6.65 1.30
C HIS A 108 12.94 8.01 0.77
N PHE A 109 13.94 8.57 1.43
CA PHE A 109 14.61 9.76 0.94
C PHE A 109 15.39 9.45 -0.34
N SER A 110 15.26 10.34 -1.32
CA SER A 110 16.11 10.43 -2.50
C SER A 110 16.40 11.91 -2.77
N GLU A 111 17.41 12.21 -3.57
CA GLU A 111 17.70 13.59 -3.97
C GLU A 111 16.44 14.25 -4.55
N GLY A 112 16.14 15.47 -4.09
CA GLY A 112 14.93 16.22 -4.46
C GLY A 112 13.72 16.00 -3.54
N LYS A 113 13.74 15.04 -2.61
CA LYS A 113 12.66 14.84 -1.64
C LYS A 113 12.87 15.63 -0.36
N GLU A 114 11.80 16.24 0.14
CA GLU A 114 11.74 16.84 1.47
C GLU A 114 11.42 15.76 2.52
N GLN A 115 12.16 15.72 3.62
CA GLN A 115 11.88 14.79 4.70
C GLN A 115 10.74 15.31 5.58
N ILE A 116 9.63 14.57 5.63
CA ILE A 116 8.42 14.94 6.38
C ILE A 116 8.36 14.21 7.73
N SER A 117 8.82 12.97 7.78
CA SER A 117 8.94 12.18 9.01
C SER A 117 10.16 11.25 8.96
N SER A 118 10.34 10.45 10.01
CA SER A 118 11.40 9.44 10.08
C SER A 118 11.32 8.38 8.97
N THR A 119 10.14 8.17 8.37
CA THR A 119 9.90 7.11 7.37
C THR A 119 9.37 7.61 6.03
N VAL A 120 9.04 8.89 5.92
CA VAL A 120 8.38 9.48 4.75
C VAL A 120 9.10 10.74 4.32
N SER A 121 9.63 10.70 3.10
CA SER A 121 10.12 11.85 2.35
C SER A 121 9.34 11.96 1.05
N LEU A 122 8.98 13.17 0.64
CA LEU A 122 8.12 13.43 -0.51
C LEU A 122 8.77 14.47 -1.42
N ASP A 123 8.66 14.27 -2.74
CA ASP A 123 8.83 15.35 -3.71
C ASP A 123 7.48 15.99 -4.07
N GLU A 124 7.50 16.96 -4.97
CA GLU A 124 6.29 17.66 -5.43
C GLU A 124 5.32 16.74 -6.21
N ASP A 125 5.81 15.69 -6.87
CA ASP A 125 4.94 14.75 -7.58
C ASP A 125 4.19 13.84 -6.60
N ASP A 126 4.87 13.36 -5.56
CA ASP A 126 4.25 12.63 -4.46
C ASP A 126 3.19 13.48 -3.75
N LYS A 127 3.52 14.74 -3.41
CA LYS A 127 2.57 15.68 -2.77
C LYS A 127 1.34 15.90 -3.64
N LYS A 128 1.53 16.17 -4.94
CA LYS A 128 0.43 16.36 -5.90
C LYS A 128 -0.45 15.12 -6.01
N THR A 129 0.16 13.94 -6.03
CA THR A 129 -0.55 12.66 -6.08
C THR A 129 -1.37 12.41 -4.82
N LEU A 130 -0.78 12.64 -3.64
CA LEU A 130 -1.50 12.53 -2.36
C LEU A 130 -2.64 13.55 -2.27
N ARG A 131 -2.45 14.79 -2.74
CA ARG A 131 -3.52 15.79 -2.81
C ARG A 131 -4.65 15.30 -3.71
N LYS A 132 -4.34 14.74 -4.87
CA LYS A 132 -5.34 14.19 -5.79
C LYS A 132 -6.14 13.04 -5.17
N LEU A 133 -5.46 12.10 -4.49
CA LEU A 133 -6.11 11.03 -3.74
C LEU A 133 -7.07 11.59 -2.68
N HIS A 134 -6.64 12.61 -1.95
CA HIS A 134 -7.48 13.27 -0.95
C HIS A 134 -8.71 13.94 -1.57
N GLU A 135 -8.56 14.65 -2.69
CA GLU A 135 -9.67 15.25 -3.46
C GLU A 135 -10.68 14.21 -3.96
N LEU A 136 -10.21 12.99 -4.27
CA LEU A 136 -11.06 11.85 -4.65
C LEU A 136 -11.76 11.20 -3.44
N GLY A 137 -11.61 11.77 -2.23
CA GLY A 137 -12.27 11.32 -1.01
C GLY A 137 -11.53 10.21 -0.26
N VAL A 138 -10.29 9.91 -0.64
CA VAL A 138 -9.46 8.92 0.05
C VAL A 138 -8.90 9.54 1.33
N LYS A 139 -9.07 8.86 2.47
CA LYS A 139 -8.41 9.24 3.72
C LYS A 139 -6.94 8.84 3.66
N ILE A 140 -6.05 9.74 4.05
CA ILE A 140 -4.60 9.50 4.03
C ILE A 140 -4.09 9.60 5.46
N GLU A 141 -3.35 8.59 5.88
CA GLU A 141 -2.75 8.54 7.21
C GLU A 141 -1.32 8.03 7.14
N GLN A 142 -0.43 8.56 7.98
CA GLN A 142 0.95 8.06 8.10
C GLN A 142 1.11 7.26 9.40
N ARG A 143 1.47 5.98 9.27
CA ARG A 143 1.85 5.08 10.38
C ARG A 143 2.75 3.97 9.87
N ARG A 144 3.87 3.69 10.55
CA ARG A 144 4.75 2.58 10.17
C ARG A 144 4.15 1.25 10.61
N VAL A 145 3.66 1.16 11.84
CA VAL A 145 2.95 0.00 12.40
C VAL A 145 1.65 0.42 13.11
N PRO A 146 0.69 -0.50 13.33
CA PRO A 146 -0.63 -0.16 13.86
C PRO A 146 -0.63 0.51 15.23
N ASP A 147 0.27 0.08 16.13
CA ASP A 147 0.32 0.51 17.53
C ASP A 147 1.03 1.86 17.73
N GLU A 148 1.63 2.42 16.67
CA GLU A 148 2.23 3.74 16.73
C GLU A 148 1.16 4.83 16.78
N ARG A 149 1.44 5.90 17.54
CA ARG A 149 0.66 7.13 17.46
C ARG A 149 0.92 7.78 16.11
N VAL A 150 -0.12 8.38 15.53
CA VAL A 150 0.03 9.22 14.34
C VAL A 150 0.96 10.38 14.70
N GLU A 151 2.12 10.39 14.06
CA GLU A 151 3.20 11.34 14.37
C GLU A 151 2.99 12.66 13.61
N VAL A 152 2.56 12.58 12.35
CA VAL A 152 2.45 13.73 11.43
C VAL A 152 1.14 13.70 10.68
N ASP A 153 0.47 14.86 10.62
CA ASP A 153 -0.63 15.09 9.70
C ASP A 153 -0.08 15.45 8.31
N LEU A 154 0.07 14.43 7.44
CA LEU A 154 0.62 14.61 6.09
C LEU A 154 -0.13 15.66 5.28
N LEU A 155 -1.42 15.90 5.54
CA LEU A 155 -2.21 16.87 4.78
C LEU A 155 -1.71 18.31 4.95
N LYS A 156 -0.98 18.61 6.03
CA LYS A 156 -0.35 19.92 6.26
C LYS A 156 0.91 20.15 5.41
N HIS A 157 1.43 19.10 4.80
CA HIS A 157 2.69 19.11 4.05
C HIS A 157 2.50 18.90 2.54
N ILE A 158 1.26 18.66 2.08
CA ILE A 158 0.95 18.38 0.67
C ILE A 158 0.18 19.47 -0.03
#